data_AF-A0A937NF87-F1
#
_entry.id   AF-A0A937NF87-F1
#
_cell.length_a   1.000
_cell.length_b   1.000
_cell.length_c   1.000
_cell.angle_alpha   90.00
_cell.angle_beta   90.00
_cell.angle_gamma   90.00
#
_symmetry.space_group_name_H-M   'P 1'
#
loop_
_entity.id
_entity.type
_entity.pdbx_description
1 polymer ?
#
loop_
_entity_poly.entity_id
_entity_poly.type
_entity_poly.pdbx_seq_one_letter_code
_entity_poly.pdbx_strand_id
1 'polypeptide(L)'
;MDERVLYFRVGVVVVAAVIITIVLVMLFGAWPNVFESQYQITVDFPEAPGVAVDTPVKKSGVLIGRVSEVTLLDEGGVRVGAKIKRKYKLRRNETCRIASGSLFGDAVLQFVPSSNKELSVRFDANRDGHLDAAEKAKSKEIIGDEEYIINGVAPRSPLRILVDLEDDIAATLNSIETAGNEVAQLVSSVNSTVGGEQGQIGSLVQKAETALERFDRTMQSVERVLGDEELSIKLRQSLEELPEFISETRQTMTTARTTLEDFRRVSAKAETNLENLEKFTKPLGEKGEQLVANVDASTRNLNELLAQLVSFSEALNSGQGTLGKLVHDDDVYRKIDRLVTNAEDLSRRLRPIVDDVRTFTDKIARDPRQLGLKGAMDPRPGGFKTGVQW
;
A
#
# COMPACT_ATOMS: atom_id res chain seq x y z
N MET A 1 -32.49 -44.66 -10.84
CA MET A 1 -32.77 -43.32 -10.28
C MET A 1 -33.37 -42.49 -11.38
N ASP A 2 -34.59 -41.99 -11.20
CA ASP A 2 -35.36 -41.32 -12.25
C ASP A 2 -34.69 -40.03 -12.73
N GLU A 3 -34.50 -39.90 -14.05
CA GLU A 3 -33.92 -38.73 -14.71
C GLU A 3 -34.65 -37.43 -14.34
N ARG A 4 -35.96 -37.51 -14.05
CA ARG A 4 -36.77 -36.38 -13.58
C ARG A 4 -36.29 -35.78 -12.26
N VAL A 5 -35.77 -36.62 -11.35
CA VAL A 5 -35.24 -36.16 -10.06
C VAL A 5 -33.90 -35.44 -10.25
N LEU A 6 -33.11 -35.86 -11.25
CA LEU A 6 -31.86 -35.18 -11.59
C LEU A 6 -32.12 -33.79 -12.15
N TYR A 7 -33.02 -33.65 -13.13
CA TYR A 7 -33.36 -32.34 -13.72
C TYR A 7 -33.92 -31.36 -12.69
N PHE A 8 -34.76 -31.83 -11.76
CA PHE A 8 -35.29 -30.99 -10.68
C PHE A 8 -34.19 -30.49 -9.72
N ARG A 9 -33.26 -31.37 -9.32
CA ARG A 9 -32.13 -31.00 -8.44
C ARG A 9 -31.20 -29.99 -9.10
N VAL A 10 -30.92 -30.16 -10.39
CA VAL A 10 -30.10 -29.20 -11.16
C VAL A 10 -30.80 -27.84 -11.24
N GLY A 11 -32.11 -27.82 -11.50
CA GLY A 11 -32.89 -26.57 -11.51
C GLY A 11 -32.82 -25.81 -10.19
N VAL A 12 -32.96 -26.50 -9.05
CA VAL A 12 -32.87 -25.88 -7.72
C VAL A 12 -31.48 -25.29 -7.46
N VAL A 13 -30.41 -25.97 -7.85
CA VAL A 13 -29.04 -25.47 -7.67
C VAL A 13 -28.79 -24.21 -8.51
N VAL A 14 -29.28 -24.17 -9.75
CA VAL A 14 -29.14 -22.98 -10.61
C VAL A 14 -29.90 -21.79 -10.02
N VAL A 15 -31.13 -22.00 -9.55
CA VAL A 15 -31.92 -20.93 -8.91
C VAL A 15 -31.25 -20.45 -7.62
N ALA A 16 -30.76 -21.37 -6.79
CA ALA A 16 -30.03 -21.01 -5.57
C ALA A 16 -28.75 -20.22 -5.87
N ALA A 17 -28.00 -20.61 -6.91
CA ALA A 17 -26.82 -19.88 -7.35
C ALA A 17 -27.17 -18.46 -7.80
N VAL A 18 -28.22 -18.27 -8.59
CA VAL A 18 -28.70 -16.94 -9.03
C VAL A 18 -29.12 -16.08 -7.84
N ILE A 19 -29.86 -16.64 -6.88
CA ILE A 19 -30.27 -15.91 -5.67
C ILE A 19 -29.05 -15.49 -4.85
N ILE A 20 -28.09 -16.40 -4.65
CA ILE A 20 -26.85 -16.11 -3.93
C ILE A 20 -26.07 -15.02 -4.68
N THR A 21 -25.98 -15.07 -6.01
CA THR A 21 -25.33 -14.03 -6.81
C THR A 21 -26.03 -12.67 -6.65
N ILE A 22 -27.36 -12.61 -6.69
CA ILE A 22 -28.11 -11.36 -6.46
C ILE A 22 -27.85 -10.83 -5.04
N VAL A 23 -27.86 -11.70 -4.03
CA VAL A 23 -27.59 -11.33 -2.64
C VAL A 23 -26.14 -10.84 -2.49
N LEU A 24 -25.17 -11.50 -3.12
CA LEU A 24 -23.77 -11.09 -3.09
C LEU A 24 -23.55 -9.77 -3.84
N VAL A 25 -24.21 -9.55 -4.97
CA VAL A 25 -24.18 -8.26 -5.66
C VAL A 25 -24.83 -7.17 -4.79
N MET A 26 -25.94 -7.45 -4.10
CA MET A 26 -26.51 -6.50 -3.14
C MET A 26 -25.60 -6.25 -1.93
N LEU A 27 -24.89 -7.26 -1.43
CA LEU A 27 -24.03 -7.18 -0.25
C LEU A 27 -22.69 -6.47 -0.55
N PHE A 28 -22.11 -6.75 -1.72
CA PHE A 28 -20.76 -6.29 -2.13
C PHE A 28 -20.77 -5.16 -3.16
N GLY A 29 -21.87 -4.93 -3.89
CA GLY A 29 -21.83 -4.25 -5.18
C GLY A 29 -22.90 -3.18 -5.41
N ALA A 30 -22.50 -1.93 -5.18
CA ALA A 30 -22.98 -0.72 -5.85
C ALA A 30 -24.16 0.09 -5.27
N TRP A 31 -24.82 -0.31 -4.17
CA TRP A 31 -25.91 0.49 -3.58
C TRP A 31 -25.72 1.13 -2.17
N PRO A 32 -24.51 1.33 -1.59
CA PRO A 32 -24.40 2.07 -0.32
C PRO A 32 -24.66 3.59 -0.41
N ASN A 33 -24.60 4.19 -1.61
CA ASN A 33 -24.63 5.66 -1.78
C ASN A 33 -25.97 6.24 -2.25
N VAL A 34 -26.98 5.42 -2.55
CA VAL A 34 -28.26 5.90 -3.10
C VAL A 34 -29.23 6.34 -1.99
N PHE A 35 -29.08 5.81 -0.78
CA PHE A 35 -29.97 6.11 0.36
C PHE A 35 -29.46 7.21 1.31
N GLU A 36 -28.20 7.62 1.19
CA GLU A 36 -27.78 8.85 1.86
C GLU A 36 -28.26 10.03 1.04
N SER A 37 -29.26 10.72 1.56
CA SER A 37 -29.74 11.98 1.01
C SER A 37 -28.57 12.95 0.85
N GLN A 38 -28.18 13.24 -0.39
CA GLN A 38 -27.14 14.20 -0.76
C GLN A 38 -27.77 15.38 -1.50
N TYR A 39 -27.14 16.54 -1.39
CA TYR A 39 -27.44 17.71 -2.21
C TYR A 39 -26.21 18.04 -3.06
N GLN A 40 -26.44 18.61 -4.24
CA GLN A 40 -25.37 19.01 -5.15
C GLN A 40 -25.15 20.52 -5.05
N ILE A 41 -23.88 20.90 -4.97
CA ILE A 41 -23.44 22.29 -5.03
C ILE A 41 -22.46 22.47 -6.18
N THR A 42 -22.40 23.69 -6.72
CA THR A 42 -21.49 24.04 -7.81
C THR A 42 -20.66 25.24 -7.38
N VAL A 43 -19.34 25.15 -7.53
CA VAL A 43 -18.39 26.20 -7.16
C VAL A 43 -17.48 26.51 -8.35
N ASP A 44 -17.40 27.78 -8.72
CA ASP A 44 -16.52 28.24 -9.79
C ASP A 44 -15.20 28.76 -9.20
N PHE A 45 -14.08 28.25 -9.73
CA PHE A 45 -12.71 28.60 -9.34
C PHE A 45 -11.95 29.20 -10.52
N PRO A 46 -11.07 30.19 -10.31
CA PRO A 46 -10.18 30.68 -11.36
C PRO A 46 -9.17 29.61 -11.79
N GLU A 47 -8.68 28.82 -10.84
CA GLU A 47 -7.78 27.68 -11.06
C GLU A 47 -8.10 26.58 -10.05
N ALA A 48 -8.02 25.32 -10.47
CA ALA A 48 -8.30 24.17 -9.61
C ALA A 48 -7.18 23.12 -9.64
N PRO A 49 -5.97 23.45 -9.14
CA PRO A 49 -4.83 22.54 -9.19
C PRO A 49 -5.09 21.29 -8.34
N GLY A 50 -4.91 20.11 -8.94
CA GLY A 50 -5.04 18.81 -8.26
C GLY A 50 -6.48 18.40 -7.92
N VAL A 51 -7.49 19.19 -8.30
CA VAL A 51 -8.90 18.84 -8.07
C VAL A 51 -9.37 17.87 -9.15
N ALA A 52 -9.90 16.73 -8.72
CA ALA A 52 -10.42 15.69 -9.59
C ALA A 52 -11.76 15.16 -9.07
N VAL A 53 -12.38 14.29 -9.86
CA VAL A 53 -13.54 13.51 -9.39
C VAL A 53 -13.13 12.70 -8.16
N ASP A 54 -14.02 12.60 -7.18
CA ASP A 54 -13.80 11.95 -5.87
C ASP A 54 -12.94 12.74 -4.87
N THR A 55 -12.41 13.91 -5.24
CA THR A 55 -11.69 14.80 -4.32
C THR A 55 -12.53 15.06 -3.06
N PRO A 56 -11.96 14.89 -1.85
CA PRO A 56 -12.70 15.02 -0.61
C PRO A 56 -13.11 16.48 -0.35
N VAL A 57 -14.35 16.65 0.09
CA VAL A 57 -14.91 17.95 0.49
C VAL A 57 -15.03 17.95 2.00
N LYS A 58 -14.31 18.87 2.65
CA LYS A 58 -14.28 19.02 4.11
C LYS A 58 -14.91 20.34 4.54
N LYS A 59 -15.54 20.36 5.70
CA LYS A 59 -15.99 21.57 6.39
C LYS A 59 -15.27 21.64 7.73
N SER A 60 -14.50 22.70 7.94
CA SER A 60 -13.67 22.88 9.14
C SER A 60 -12.86 21.62 9.51
N GLY A 61 -12.35 20.89 8.50
CA GLY A 61 -11.56 19.65 8.68
C GLY A 61 -12.36 18.34 8.69
N VAL A 62 -13.69 18.38 8.77
CA VAL A 62 -14.55 17.18 8.77
C VAL A 62 -14.99 16.83 7.35
N LEU A 63 -14.85 15.57 6.92
CA LEU A 63 -15.32 15.10 5.61
C LEU A 63 -16.85 15.15 5.52
N ILE A 64 -17.38 15.99 4.61
CA ILE A 64 -18.81 16.21 4.42
C ILE A 64 -19.35 15.73 3.07
N GLY A 65 -18.47 15.51 2.10
CA GLY A 65 -18.84 15.18 0.74
C GLY A 65 -17.65 14.87 -0.15
N ARG A 66 -17.91 14.75 -1.45
CA ARG A 66 -16.90 14.52 -2.48
C ARG A 66 -17.25 15.27 -3.76
N VAL A 67 -16.23 15.61 -4.54
CA VAL A 67 -16.40 16.19 -5.89
C VAL A 67 -17.02 15.13 -6.80
N SER A 68 -18.11 15.50 -7.46
CA SER A 68 -18.81 14.65 -8.43
C SER A 68 -18.39 14.93 -9.86
N GLU A 69 -18.10 16.18 -10.20
CA GLU A 69 -17.73 16.59 -11.56
C GLU A 69 -16.81 17.81 -11.54
N VAL A 70 -15.97 17.91 -12.58
CA VAL A 70 -15.07 19.04 -12.82
C VAL A 70 -15.16 19.38 -14.29
N THR A 71 -15.56 20.62 -14.61
CA THR A 71 -15.80 21.10 -15.97
C THR A 71 -15.00 22.37 -16.20
N LEU A 72 -14.26 22.44 -17.29
CA LEU A 72 -13.57 23.67 -17.70
C LEU A 72 -14.58 24.64 -18.33
N LEU A 73 -14.52 25.91 -17.95
CA LEU A 73 -15.38 26.96 -18.52
C LEU A 73 -14.69 27.59 -19.74
N ASP A 74 -15.45 27.85 -20.81
CA ASP A 74 -14.94 28.42 -22.06
C ASP A 74 -14.37 29.84 -21.89
N GLU A 75 -14.86 30.59 -20.92
CA GLU A 75 -14.38 31.95 -20.57
C GLU A 75 -13.12 31.95 -19.69
N GLY A 76 -12.58 30.76 -19.39
CA GLY A 76 -11.50 30.54 -18.43
C GLY A 76 -12.03 30.18 -17.03
N GLY A 77 -11.25 29.39 -16.29
CA GLY A 77 -11.62 28.88 -14.97
C GLY A 77 -12.23 27.48 -14.99
N VAL A 78 -12.51 26.96 -13.79
CA VAL A 78 -12.96 25.59 -13.55
C VAL A 78 -14.21 25.59 -12.69
N ARG A 79 -15.27 24.97 -13.18
CA ARG A 79 -16.50 24.67 -12.44
C ARG A 79 -16.39 23.32 -11.78
N VAL A 80 -16.55 23.28 -10.46
CA VAL A 80 -16.46 22.05 -9.65
C VAL A 80 -17.82 21.76 -9.03
N GLY A 81 -18.43 20.64 -9.42
CA GLY A 81 -19.64 20.12 -8.80
C GLY A 81 -19.30 19.17 -7.65
N ALA A 82 -19.89 19.39 -6.48
CA ALA A 82 -19.67 18.57 -5.29
C ALA A 82 -20.98 18.04 -4.71
N LYS A 83 -20.97 16.77 -4.29
CA LYS A 83 -22.07 16.12 -3.58
C LYS A 83 -21.81 16.10 -2.09
N ILE A 84 -22.75 16.65 -1.32
CA ILE A 84 -22.63 16.82 0.13
C ILE A 84 -23.76 16.08 0.83
N LYS A 85 -23.45 15.42 1.93
CA LYS A 85 -24.46 14.71 2.74
C LYS A 85 -25.42 15.72 3.38
N ARG A 86 -26.75 15.56 3.23
CA ARG A 86 -27.77 16.50 3.77
C ARG A 86 -27.69 16.72 5.28
N LYS A 87 -27.06 15.80 6.04
CA LYS A 87 -26.79 15.99 7.48
C LYS A 87 -25.90 17.20 7.77
N TYR A 88 -25.10 17.66 6.80
CA TYR A 88 -24.26 18.83 6.92
C TYR A 88 -24.86 20.00 6.16
N LYS A 89 -25.24 21.06 6.89
CA LYS A 89 -25.76 22.30 6.32
C LYS A 89 -24.62 23.27 6.04
N LEU A 90 -24.41 23.62 4.78
CA LEU A 90 -23.53 24.71 4.38
C LEU A 90 -24.24 26.05 4.57
N ARG A 91 -23.51 27.07 4.97
CA ARG A 91 -24.03 28.43 5.18
C ARG A 91 -23.41 29.39 4.17
N ARG A 92 -24.13 30.46 3.84
CA ARG A 92 -23.66 31.48 2.87
C ARG A 92 -22.43 32.24 3.32
N ASN A 93 -22.16 32.29 4.63
CA ASN A 93 -20.97 32.89 5.23
C ASN A 93 -19.73 31.97 5.21
N GLU A 94 -19.74 30.93 4.39
CA GLU A 94 -18.62 30.00 4.24
C GLU A 94 -18.00 30.19 2.85
N THR A 95 -16.68 30.32 2.81
CA THR A 95 -15.90 30.39 1.57
C THR A 95 -15.34 29.00 1.28
N CYS A 96 -15.49 28.52 0.04
CA CYS A 96 -14.82 27.31 -0.41
C CYS A 96 -13.38 27.65 -0.81
N ARG A 97 -12.40 26.95 -0.23
CA ARG A 97 -10.99 27.11 -0.54
C ARG A 97 -10.40 25.78 -0.97
N ILE A 98 -9.52 25.79 -1.96
CA ILE A 98 -8.72 24.60 -2.28
C ILE A 98 -7.55 24.58 -1.30
N ALA A 99 -7.31 23.44 -0.66
CA ALA A 99 -6.18 23.24 0.23
C ALA A 99 -5.46 21.94 -0.14
N SER A 100 -4.16 21.87 0.14
CA SER A 100 -3.40 20.62 0.03
C SER A 100 -3.71 19.76 1.25
N GLY A 101 -4.39 18.63 1.06
CA GLY A 101 -4.81 17.74 2.15
C GLY A 101 -3.67 16.91 2.73
N SER A 102 -2.56 16.84 2.02
CA SER A 102 -1.38 16.03 2.35
C SER A 102 -0.12 16.73 1.84
N LEU A 103 1.02 16.38 2.42
CA LEU A 103 2.34 16.86 2.00
C LEU A 103 2.69 16.51 0.54
N PHE A 104 1.92 15.59 -0.07
CA PHE A 104 2.09 15.13 -1.45
C PHE A 104 1.24 15.90 -2.49
N GLY A 105 0.48 16.92 -2.07
CA GLY A 105 -0.22 17.80 -3.01
C GLY A 105 -1.62 17.33 -3.43
N ASP A 106 -2.23 16.38 -2.72
CA ASP A 106 -3.63 16.02 -2.94
C ASP A 106 -4.53 17.23 -2.67
N ALA A 107 -5.37 17.60 -3.63
CA ALA A 107 -6.32 18.69 -3.42
C ALA A 107 -7.46 18.25 -2.49
N VAL A 108 -7.92 19.18 -1.67
CA VAL A 108 -9.09 19.04 -0.81
C VAL A 108 -9.88 20.33 -0.89
N LEU A 109 -11.19 20.22 -1.12
CA LEU A 109 -12.08 21.37 -1.03
C LEU A 109 -12.43 21.59 0.44
N GLN A 110 -12.12 22.76 0.97
CA GLN A 110 -12.37 23.10 2.37
C GLN A 110 -13.32 24.28 2.48
N PHE A 111 -14.46 24.06 3.13
CA PHE A 111 -15.37 25.11 3.54
C PHE A 111 -14.93 25.64 4.91
N VAL A 112 -14.59 26.92 4.95
CA VAL A 112 -14.22 27.66 6.16
C VAL A 112 -15.11 28.89 6.32
N PRO A 113 -15.41 29.33 7.55
CA PRO A 113 -16.10 30.59 7.78
C PRO A 113 -15.33 31.76 7.11
N SER A 114 -16.04 32.54 6.31
CA SER A 114 -15.50 33.74 5.67
C SER A 114 -15.14 34.77 6.75
N SER A 115 -14.05 35.51 6.51
CA SER A 115 -13.68 36.62 7.42
C SER A 115 -14.70 37.75 7.33
N ASN A 116 -14.80 38.61 8.36
CA ASN A 116 -15.70 39.78 8.33
C ASN A 116 -15.45 40.67 7.11
N LYS A 117 -14.19 40.81 6.68
CA LYS A 117 -13.82 41.60 5.48
C LYS A 117 -14.34 40.97 4.19
N GLU A 118 -14.25 39.64 4.05
CA GLU A 118 -14.83 38.90 2.90
C GLU A 118 -16.37 38.94 2.91
N LEU A 119 -16.98 38.91 4.10
CA LEU A 119 -18.41 39.01 4.25
C LEU A 119 -18.94 40.41 3.91
N SER A 120 -18.23 41.47 4.32
CA SER A 120 -18.58 42.84 3.94
C SER A 120 -18.60 42.98 2.42
N VAL A 121 -17.56 42.50 1.70
CA VAL A 121 -17.55 42.58 0.22
C VAL A 121 -18.78 41.92 -0.45
N ARG A 122 -19.34 40.87 0.14
CA ARG A 122 -20.43 40.08 -0.45
C ARG A 122 -21.84 40.49 0.00
N PHE A 123 -21.97 40.97 1.23
CA PHE A 123 -23.27 41.17 1.88
C PHE A 123 -23.51 42.60 2.37
N ASP A 124 -22.51 43.47 2.34
CA ASP A 124 -22.63 44.89 2.62
C ASP A 124 -23.35 45.57 1.43
N ALA A 125 -24.66 45.67 1.53
CA ALA A 125 -25.50 46.23 0.49
C ALA A 125 -25.39 47.76 0.46
N ASN A 126 -25.08 48.38 1.61
CA ASN A 126 -25.03 49.82 1.78
C ASN A 126 -23.62 50.41 1.54
N ARG A 127 -22.59 49.56 1.40
CA ARG A 127 -21.16 49.86 1.20
C ARG A 127 -20.55 50.70 2.32
N ASP A 128 -21.03 50.55 3.55
CA ASP A 128 -20.52 51.28 4.72
C ASP A 128 -19.30 50.62 5.38
N GLY A 129 -18.90 49.44 4.91
CA GLY A 129 -17.78 48.65 5.42
C GLY A 129 -18.13 47.76 6.63
N HIS A 130 -19.37 47.80 7.12
CA HIS A 130 -19.83 47.15 8.35
C HIS A 130 -21.13 46.37 8.15
N LEU A 131 -21.08 45.06 8.39
CA LEU A 131 -22.27 44.23 8.30
C LEU A 131 -23.27 44.53 9.43
N ASP A 132 -24.44 45.01 9.06
CA ASP A 132 -25.55 45.24 9.99
C ASP A 132 -26.21 43.91 10.44
N ALA A 133 -27.18 43.99 11.34
CA ALA A 133 -27.86 42.79 11.86
C ALA A 133 -28.66 42.02 10.79
N ALA A 134 -29.22 42.71 9.79
CA ALA A 134 -29.98 42.12 8.70
C ALA A 134 -29.06 41.46 7.66
N GLU A 135 -27.92 42.07 7.35
CA GLU A 135 -26.87 41.55 6.47
C GLU A 135 -26.15 40.34 7.11
N LYS A 136 -25.91 40.40 8.43
CA LYS A 136 -25.44 39.23 9.19
C LYS A 136 -26.46 38.09 9.24
N ALA A 137 -27.75 38.39 9.21
CA ALA A 137 -28.78 37.36 9.12
C ALA A 137 -28.78 36.69 7.74
N LYS A 138 -28.73 37.48 6.66
CA LYS A 138 -28.64 36.99 5.27
C LYS A 138 -27.40 36.13 5.02
N SER A 139 -26.25 36.50 5.58
CA SER A 139 -25.03 35.69 5.44
C SER A 139 -25.12 34.34 6.20
N LYS A 140 -25.98 34.21 7.21
CA LYS A 140 -26.18 32.96 7.96
C LYS A 140 -27.22 32.02 7.36
N GLU A 141 -27.88 32.42 6.27
CA GLU A 141 -28.84 31.56 5.57
C GLU A 141 -28.16 30.28 5.05
N ILE A 142 -28.94 29.20 5.04
CA ILE A 142 -28.50 27.88 4.60
C ILE A 142 -28.54 27.86 3.07
N ILE A 143 -27.48 27.34 2.45
CA ILE A 143 -27.41 27.16 1.00
C ILE A 143 -28.39 26.05 0.58
N GLY A 144 -29.22 26.34 -0.42
CA GLY A 144 -30.21 25.41 -0.98
C GLY A 144 -29.61 24.34 -1.91
N ASP A 145 -30.45 23.37 -2.30
CA ASP A 145 -30.11 22.42 -3.39
C ASP A 145 -29.87 23.19 -4.70
N GLU A 146 -28.81 22.85 -5.44
CA GLU A 146 -28.44 23.42 -6.75
C GLU A 146 -28.01 24.90 -6.76
N GLU A 147 -27.67 25.45 -5.60
CA GLU A 147 -27.26 26.85 -5.50
C GLU A 147 -25.78 27.05 -5.89
N TYR A 148 -25.54 28.05 -6.75
CA TYR A 148 -24.22 28.39 -7.28
C TYR A 148 -23.43 29.24 -6.27
N ILE A 149 -22.27 28.73 -5.81
CA ILE A 149 -21.34 29.50 -5.01
C ILE A 149 -20.28 30.08 -5.95
N ILE A 150 -20.45 31.36 -6.27
CA ILE A 150 -19.46 32.14 -7.02
C ILE A 150 -18.36 32.55 -6.02
N ASN A 151 -17.08 32.32 -6.39
CA ASN A 151 -15.84 32.70 -5.69
C ASN A 151 -15.20 31.63 -4.79
N GLY A 152 -14.84 30.49 -5.36
CA GLY A 152 -13.86 29.61 -4.73
C GLY A 152 -12.47 30.25 -4.72
N VAL A 153 -11.77 30.21 -3.57
CA VAL A 153 -10.41 30.78 -3.43
C VAL A 153 -9.37 29.68 -3.57
N ALA A 154 -8.56 29.73 -4.62
CA ALA A 154 -7.39 28.87 -4.76
C ALA A 154 -6.25 29.36 -3.84
N PRO A 155 -5.45 28.45 -3.23
CA PRO A 155 -4.38 28.84 -2.35
C PRO A 155 -3.29 29.53 -3.18
N ARG A 156 -2.91 30.74 -2.78
CA ARG A 156 -1.68 31.37 -3.29
C ARG A 156 -0.51 30.55 -2.77
N SER A 157 0.38 30.11 -3.65
CA SER A 157 1.57 29.34 -3.27
C SER A 157 2.33 30.07 -2.14
N PRO A 158 2.69 29.41 -1.02
CA PRO A 158 3.42 30.05 0.07
C PRO A 158 4.78 30.61 -0.37
N LEU A 159 5.37 30.07 -1.45
CA LEU A 159 6.59 30.62 -2.05
C LEU A 159 6.37 31.99 -2.70
N ARG A 160 5.15 32.30 -3.16
CA ARG A 160 4.83 33.64 -3.68
C ARG A 160 4.87 34.72 -2.59
N ILE A 161 4.58 34.37 -1.34
CA ILE A 161 4.67 35.32 -0.21
C ILE A 161 6.13 35.78 -0.01
N LEU A 162 7.11 34.89 -0.19
CA LEU A 162 8.53 35.27 -0.15
C LEU A 162 8.95 36.12 -1.36
N VAL A 163 8.40 35.82 -2.54
CA VAL A 163 8.68 36.58 -3.78
C VAL A 163 8.07 37.98 -3.71
N ASP A 164 6.84 38.11 -3.20
CA ASP A 164 6.18 39.41 -3.00
C ASP A 164 6.94 40.25 -1.95
N LEU A 165 7.58 39.61 -0.96
CA LEU A 165 8.42 40.29 0.04
C LEU A 165 9.71 40.88 -0.56
N GLU A 166 10.26 40.24 -1.59
CA GLU A 166 11.43 40.73 -2.34
C GLU A 166 11.09 42.05 -3.06
N ASP A 167 9.93 42.11 -3.72
CA ASP A 167 9.46 43.29 -4.44
C ASP A 167 9.22 44.48 -3.49
N ASP A 168 8.60 44.25 -2.31
CA ASP A 168 8.35 45.28 -1.32
C ASP A 168 9.65 45.81 -0.67
N ILE A 169 10.63 44.92 -0.40
CA ILE A 169 11.96 45.30 0.10
C ILE A 169 12.73 46.09 -0.96
N ALA A 170 12.66 45.68 -2.23
CA ALA A 170 13.31 46.40 -3.32
C ALA A 170 12.72 47.82 -3.50
N ALA A 171 11.39 47.97 -3.38
CA ALA A 171 10.74 49.27 -3.44
C ALA A 171 11.15 50.20 -2.28
N THR A 172 11.31 49.65 -1.07
CA THR A 172 11.79 50.43 0.09
C THR A 172 13.26 50.80 -0.03
N LEU A 173 14.12 49.88 -0.49
CA LEU A 173 15.54 50.17 -0.72
C LEU A 173 15.75 51.27 -1.78
N ASN A 174 15.00 51.22 -2.89
CA ASN A 174 15.02 52.27 -3.91
C ASN A 174 14.56 53.64 -3.37
N SER A 175 13.57 53.65 -2.47
CA SER A 175 13.10 54.89 -1.83
C SER A 175 14.16 55.49 -0.91
N ILE A 176 14.87 54.65 -0.15
CA ILE A 176 15.99 55.05 0.72
C ILE A 176 17.16 55.58 -0.12
N GLU A 177 17.49 54.91 -1.23
CA GLU A 177 18.54 55.36 -2.16
C GLU A 177 18.22 56.73 -2.75
N THR A 178 16.97 56.92 -3.20
CA THR A 178 16.50 58.20 -3.77
C THR A 178 16.61 59.32 -2.72
N ALA A 179 16.16 59.08 -1.49
CA ALA A 179 16.27 60.05 -0.40
C ALA A 179 17.74 60.36 -0.07
N GLY A 180 18.61 59.36 -0.04
CA GLY A 180 20.05 59.52 0.19
C GLY A 180 20.74 60.38 -0.88
N ASN A 181 20.39 60.17 -2.15
CA ASN A 181 20.91 60.95 -3.27
C ASN A 181 20.44 62.42 -3.22
N GLU A 182 19.20 62.68 -2.80
CA GLU A 182 18.71 64.06 -2.63
C GLU A 182 19.38 64.79 -1.47
N VAL A 183 19.61 64.11 -0.34
CA VAL A 183 20.37 64.65 0.78
C VAL A 183 21.80 64.98 0.33
N ALA A 184 22.44 64.10 -0.45
CA ALA A 184 23.77 64.34 -1.01
C ALA A 184 23.79 65.56 -1.97
N GLN A 185 22.79 65.71 -2.83
CA GLN A 185 22.63 66.88 -3.70
C GLN A 185 22.41 68.17 -2.92
N LEU A 186 21.70 68.09 -1.79
CA LEU A 186 21.50 69.22 -0.89
C LEU A 186 22.80 69.65 -0.24
N VAL A 187 23.58 68.71 0.29
CA VAL A 187 24.91 68.98 0.85
C VAL A 187 25.82 69.61 -0.20
N SER A 188 25.78 69.12 -1.44
CA SER A 188 26.52 69.72 -2.56
C SER A 188 26.05 71.14 -2.90
N SER A 189 24.73 71.38 -2.89
CA SER A 189 24.14 72.70 -3.18
C SER A 189 24.46 73.70 -2.07
N VAL A 190 24.48 73.26 -0.81
CA VAL A 190 24.92 74.07 0.34
C VAL A 190 26.39 74.44 0.18
N ASN A 191 27.25 73.46 -0.15
CA ASN A 191 28.68 73.69 -0.30
C ASN A 191 29.03 74.66 -1.46
N SER A 192 28.24 74.67 -2.54
CA SER A 192 28.43 75.62 -3.66
C SER A 192 27.91 77.04 -3.38
N THR A 193 26.94 77.18 -2.47
CA THR A 193 26.28 78.46 -2.17
C THR A 193 26.99 79.25 -1.07
N VAL A 194 27.75 78.56 -0.20
CA VAL A 194 28.59 79.18 0.84
C VAL A 194 29.74 80.03 0.25
N GLY A 195 29.91 80.05 -1.08
CA GLY A 195 30.96 80.82 -1.78
C GLY A 195 30.51 81.85 -2.83
N GLY A 196 29.22 82.10 -3.11
CA GLY A 196 28.85 82.97 -4.24
C GLY A 196 27.43 83.57 -4.24
N GLU A 197 27.36 84.83 -4.68
CA GLU A 197 26.22 85.70 -5.10
C GLU A 197 24.82 85.53 -4.47
N GLN A 198 24.25 86.68 -4.06
CA GLN A 198 22.97 86.87 -3.35
C GLN A 198 21.71 86.25 -4.00
N GLY A 199 21.78 85.72 -5.23
CA GLY A 199 20.64 85.08 -5.92
C GLY A 199 20.46 83.58 -5.63
N GLN A 200 21.45 82.90 -5.06
CA GLN A 200 21.42 81.43 -4.91
C GLN A 200 20.64 80.96 -3.68
N ILE A 201 20.43 81.82 -2.68
CA ILE A 201 19.73 81.50 -1.43
C ILE A 201 18.28 81.07 -1.70
N GLY A 202 17.57 81.73 -2.62
CA GLY A 202 16.19 81.37 -2.96
C GLY A 202 16.07 79.95 -3.53
N SER A 203 17.01 79.57 -4.41
CA SER A 203 17.05 78.22 -4.98
C SER A 203 17.44 77.14 -3.96
N LEU A 204 18.26 77.52 -2.96
CA LEU A 204 18.67 76.62 -1.88
C LEU A 204 17.50 76.33 -0.94
N VAL A 205 16.72 77.36 -0.58
CA VAL A 205 15.52 77.23 0.24
C VAL A 205 14.51 76.32 -0.44
N GLN A 206 14.25 76.52 -1.73
CA GLN A 206 13.29 75.70 -2.48
C GLN A 206 13.73 74.22 -2.62
N LYS A 207 15.04 73.98 -2.82
CA LYS A 207 15.59 72.61 -2.82
C LYS A 207 15.54 71.97 -1.44
N ALA A 208 15.80 72.74 -0.38
CA ALA A 208 15.67 72.27 0.99
C ALA A 208 14.23 71.91 1.34
N GLU A 209 13.26 72.75 0.97
CA GLU A 209 11.83 72.45 1.14
C GLU A 209 11.41 71.16 0.41
N THR A 210 11.82 71.00 -0.86
CA THR A 210 11.47 69.82 -1.65
C THR A 210 12.04 68.53 -1.04
N ALA A 211 13.28 68.56 -0.57
CA ALA A 211 13.88 67.38 0.06
C ALA A 211 13.30 67.11 1.45
N LEU A 212 12.96 68.15 2.22
CA LEU A 212 12.29 68.00 3.51
C LEU A 212 10.91 67.36 3.33
N GLU A 213 10.13 67.77 2.33
CA GLU A 213 8.84 67.14 2.00
C GLU A 213 8.97 65.67 1.57
N ARG A 214 10.02 65.32 0.81
CA ARG A 214 10.26 63.94 0.37
C ARG A 214 10.81 63.07 1.50
N PHE A 215 11.65 63.65 2.35
CA PHE A 215 12.12 63.02 3.56
C PHE A 215 10.97 62.75 4.53
N ASP A 216 10.06 63.71 4.72
CA ASP A 216 8.87 63.54 5.55
C ASP A 216 7.97 62.40 5.04
N ARG A 217 7.70 62.33 3.73
CA ARG A 217 6.96 61.21 3.12
C ARG A 217 7.65 59.85 3.29
N THR A 218 8.98 59.84 3.25
CA THR A 218 9.77 58.62 3.48
C THR A 218 9.68 58.21 4.95
N MET A 219 9.82 59.15 5.88
CA MET A 219 9.68 58.90 7.31
C MET A 219 8.27 58.42 7.67
N GLN A 220 7.22 58.94 7.05
CA GLN A 220 5.86 58.42 7.22
C GLN A 220 5.66 57.01 6.66
N SER A 221 6.41 56.62 5.62
CA SER A 221 6.39 55.26 5.08
C SER A 221 7.13 54.29 6.00
N VAL A 222 8.27 54.73 6.55
CA VAL A 222 9.03 54.01 7.59
C VAL A 222 8.22 53.89 8.88
N GLU A 223 7.51 54.94 9.29
CA GLU A 223 6.63 54.95 10.46
C GLU A 223 5.39 54.09 10.26
N ARG A 224 4.86 53.95 9.04
CA ARG A 224 3.85 52.92 8.74
C ARG A 224 4.39 51.50 8.90
N VAL A 225 5.62 51.24 8.48
CA VAL A 225 6.22 49.90 8.57
C VAL A 225 6.63 49.57 10.01
N LEU A 226 7.18 50.54 10.76
CA LEU A 226 7.66 50.36 12.14
C LEU A 226 6.57 50.57 13.19
N GLY A 227 5.55 51.37 12.90
CA GLY A 227 4.43 51.71 13.77
C GLY A 227 3.20 50.82 13.58
N ASP A 228 3.24 49.89 12.61
CA ASP A 228 2.22 48.85 12.51
C ASP A 228 2.37 47.88 13.69
N GLU A 229 1.59 48.14 14.73
CA GLU A 229 1.50 47.34 15.94
C GLU A 229 1.18 45.88 15.60
N GLU A 230 0.42 45.65 14.51
CA GLU A 230 0.08 44.34 13.96
C GLU A 230 1.31 43.64 13.37
N LEU A 231 2.22 44.37 12.73
CA LEU A 231 3.48 43.81 12.22
C LEU A 231 4.41 43.41 13.37
N SER A 232 4.52 44.21 14.43
CA SER A 232 5.33 43.86 15.61
C SER A 232 4.78 42.63 16.33
N ILE A 233 3.45 42.52 16.42
CA ILE A 233 2.76 41.37 17.01
C ILE A 233 2.98 40.14 16.15
N LYS A 234 2.80 40.24 14.82
CA LYS A 234 3.07 39.14 13.88
C LYS A 234 4.55 38.73 13.88
N LEU A 235 5.49 39.67 13.99
CA LEU A 235 6.91 39.36 14.10
C LEU A 235 7.21 38.62 15.41
N ARG A 236 6.67 39.10 16.55
CA ARG A 236 6.84 38.43 17.85
C ARG A 236 6.24 37.04 17.84
N GLN A 237 5.04 36.89 17.28
CA GLN A 237 4.35 35.61 17.17
C GLN A 237 5.12 34.65 16.25
N SER A 238 5.64 35.14 15.12
CA SER A 238 6.50 34.35 14.23
C SER A 238 7.84 33.96 14.89
N LEU A 239 8.41 34.85 15.71
CA LEU A 239 9.64 34.58 16.47
C LEU A 239 9.41 33.61 17.64
N GLU A 240 8.20 33.57 18.20
CA GLU A 240 7.78 32.64 19.24
C GLU A 240 7.49 31.23 18.69
N GLU A 241 7.01 31.13 17.46
CA GLU A 241 6.78 29.86 16.74
C GLU A 241 8.06 29.30 16.09
N LEU A 242 9.10 30.12 15.94
CA LEU A 242 10.36 29.75 15.29
C LEU A 242 11.08 28.54 15.93
N PRO A 243 11.17 28.42 17.27
CA PRO A 243 11.75 27.25 17.93
C PRO A 243 10.97 25.96 17.69
N GLU A 244 9.63 26.03 17.65
CA GLU A 244 8.76 24.89 17.36
C GLU A 244 8.94 24.43 15.91
N PHE A 245 8.97 25.37 14.96
CA PHE A 245 9.29 25.09 13.57
C PHE A 245 10.67 24.44 13.39
N ILE A 246 11.71 24.91 14.10
CA ILE A 246 13.04 24.27 14.10
C ILE A 246 12.97 22.86 14.68
N SER A 247 12.18 22.65 15.73
CA SER A 247 11.98 21.34 16.37
C SER A 247 11.27 20.36 15.41
N GLU A 248 10.16 20.77 14.80
CA GLU A 248 9.44 19.98 13.80
C GLU A 248 10.30 19.68 12.57
N THR A 249 11.11 20.64 12.13
CA THR A 249 12.06 20.43 11.02
C THR A 249 13.13 19.39 11.39
N ARG A 250 13.67 19.44 12.61
CA ARG A 250 14.62 18.43 13.11
C ARG A 250 13.97 17.05 13.23
N GLN A 251 12.73 17.00 13.72
CA GLN A 251 11.96 15.76 13.82
C GLN A 251 11.68 15.18 12.43
N THR A 252 11.25 16.01 11.48
CA THR A 252 11.02 15.63 10.08
C THR A 252 12.30 15.10 9.44
N MET A 253 13.43 15.78 9.63
CA MET A 253 14.74 15.31 9.16
C MET A 253 15.15 13.97 9.77
N THR A 254 14.78 13.73 11.03
CA THR A 254 15.03 12.45 11.71
C THR A 254 14.16 11.35 11.11
N THR A 255 12.85 11.59 10.95
CA THR A 255 11.92 10.65 10.31
C THR A 255 12.33 10.35 8.87
N ALA A 256 12.75 11.35 8.11
CA ALA A 256 13.24 11.19 6.74
C ALA A 256 14.49 10.29 6.69
N ARG A 257 15.45 10.49 7.62
CA ARG A 257 16.63 9.61 7.73
C ARG A 257 16.23 8.17 8.05
N THR A 258 15.36 7.96 9.03
CA THR A 258 14.86 6.61 9.38
C THR A 258 14.17 5.96 8.19
N THR A 259 13.34 6.70 7.46
CA THR A 259 12.64 6.20 6.27
C THR A 259 13.64 5.81 5.17
N LEU A 260 14.68 6.60 4.95
CA LEU A 260 15.75 6.27 4.00
C LEU A 260 16.53 5.02 4.42
N GLU A 261 16.78 4.83 5.72
CA GLU A 261 17.39 3.61 6.24
C GLU A 261 16.50 2.37 6.07
N ASP A 262 15.20 2.50 6.36
CA ASP A 262 14.23 1.44 6.17
C ASP A 262 14.09 1.06 4.69
N PHE A 263 14.05 2.06 3.80
CA PHE A 263 14.03 1.84 2.36
C PHE A 263 15.29 1.11 1.88
N ARG A 264 16.48 1.49 2.37
CA ARG A 264 17.73 0.76 2.08
C ARG A 264 17.67 -0.68 2.55
N ARG A 265 17.13 -0.93 3.75
CA ARG A 265 16.98 -2.29 4.31
C ARG A 265 15.98 -3.13 3.49
N VAL A 266 14.86 -2.54 3.07
CA VAL A 266 13.88 -3.20 2.21
C VAL A 266 14.48 -3.49 0.85
N SER A 267 15.22 -2.54 0.27
CA SER A 267 15.90 -2.72 -1.02
C SER A 267 16.91 -3.86 -0.97
N ALA A 268 17.73 -3.93 0.08
CA ALA A 268 18.65 -5.05 0.30
C ALA A 268 17.92 -6.39 0.45
N LYS A 269 16.80 -6.43 1.18
CA LYS A 269 15.96 -7.65 1.28
C LYS A 269 15.32 -8.03 -0.05
N ALA A 270 14.88 -7.05 -0.83
CA ALA A 270 14.31 -7.26 -2.16
C ALA A 270 15.36 -7.85 -3.10
N GLU A 271 16.58 -7.32 -3.09
CA GLU A 271 17.71 -7.85 -3.87
C GLU A 271 18.01 -9.31 -3.50
N THR A 272 18.13 -9.62 -2.20
CA THR A 272 18.30 -11.02 -1.73
C THR A 272 17.14 -11.92 -2.15
N ASN A 273 15.89 -11.43 -2.09
CA ASN A 273 14.72 -12.20 -2.49
C ASN A 273 14.67 -12.44 -4.01
N LEU A 274 15.05 -11.44 -4.81
CA LEU A 274 15.15 -11.55 -6.26
C LEU A 274 16.26 -12.54 -6.64
N GLU A 275 17.40 -12.51 -5.95
CA GLU A 275 18.47 -13.50 -6.13
C GLU A 275 18.01 -14.92 -5.78
N ASN A 276 17.30 -15.09 -4.65
CA ASN A 276 16.72 -16.38 -4.27
C ASN A 276 15.67 -16.87 -5.27
N LEU A 277 14.84 -15.95 -5.78
CA LEU A 277 13.84 -16.26 -6.79
C LEU A 277 14.49 -16.65 -8.11
N GLU A 278 15.55 -15.97 -8.53
CA GLU A 278 16.32 -16.34 -9.71
C GLU A 278 16.95 -17.72 -9.55
N LYS A 279 17.58 -18.01 -8.40
CA LYS A 279 18.16 -19.34 -8.11
C LYS A 279 17.13 -20.47 -8.16
N PHE A 280 15.89 -20.22 -7.77
CA PHE A 280 14.80 -21.20 -7.82
C PHE A 280 14.17 -21.30 -9.22
N THR A 281 13.91 -20.17 -9.88
CA THR A 281 13.17 -20.12 -11.14
C THR A 281 14.03 -20.43 -12.36
N LYS A 282 15.34 -20.16 -12.32
CA LYS A 282 16.26 -20.42 -13.44
C LYS A 282 16.37 -21.92 -13.76
N PRO A 283 16.58 -22.84 -12.80
CA PRO A 283 16.53 -24.28 -13.08
C PRO A 283 15.18 -24.75 -13.61
N LEU A 284 14.07 -24.15 -13.16
CA LEU A 284 12.72 -24.47 -13.64
C LEU A 284 12.49 -23.99 -15.08
N GLY A 285 13.03 -22.83 -15.46
CA GLY A 285 12.98 -22.35 -16.83
C GLY A 285 13.88 -23.17 -17.77
N GLU A 286 15.11 -23.46 -17.34
CA GLU A 286 16.09 -24.20 -18.15
C GLU A 286 15.76 -25.69 -18.27
N LYS A 287 15.21 -26.30 -17.22
CA LYS A 287 14.87 -27.74 -17.20
C LYS A 287 13.37 -28.00 -17.23
N GLY A 288 12.54 -26.99 -17.47
CA GLY A 288 11.08 -27.11 -17.46
C GLY A 288 10.59 -28.14 -18.48
N GLU A 289 11.12 -28.09 -19.71
CA GLU A 289 10.78 -29.07 -20.75
C GLU A 289 11.20 -30.50 -20.36
N GLN A 290 12.37 -30.66 -19.73
CA GLN A 290 12.84 -31.96 -19.24
C GLN A 290 12.01 -32.49 -18.07
N LEU A 291 11.59 -31.61 -17.15
CA LEU A 291 10.68 -31.96 -16.05
C LEU A 291 9.34 -32.44 -16.56
N VAL A 292 8.74 -31.73 -17.52
CA VAL A 292 7.49 -32.13 -18.17
C VAL A 292 7.67 -33.46 -18.89
N ALA A 293 8.77 -33.64 -19.64
CA ALA A 293 9.06 -34.89 -20.32
C ALA A 293 9.23 -36.07 -19.35
N ASN A 294 9.87 -35.86 -18.20
CA ASN A 294 10.04 -36.88 -17.16
C ASN A 294 8.72 -37.24 -16.45
N VAL A 295 7.86 -36.25 -16.22
CA VAL A 295 6.51 -36.46 -15.66
C VAL A 295 5.64 -37.22 -16.65
N ASP A 296 5.69 -36.87 -17.93
CA ASP A 296 4.98 -37.59 -18.99
C ASP A 296 5.47 -39.04 -19.11
N ALA A 297 6.79 -39.25 -19.11
CA ALA A 297 7.36 -40.59 -19.15
C ALA A 297 6.97 -41.41 -17.92
N SER A 298 7.00 -40.81 -16.73
CA SER A 298 6.56 -41.46 -15.48
C SER A 298 5.08 -41.82 -15.52
N THR A 299 4.24 -40.94 -16.07
CA THR A 299 2.79 -41.17 -16.22
C THR A 299 2.51 -42.29 -17.21
N ARG A 300 3.25 -42.36 -18.32
CA ARG A 300 3.17 -43.49 -19.27
C ARG A 300 3.59 -44.81 -18.63
N ASN A 301 4.70 -44.81 -17.90
CA ASN A 301 5.17 -45.99 -17.16
C ASN A 301 4.16 -46.43 -16.11
N LEU A 302 3.53 -45.49 -15.38
CA LEU A 302 2.47 -45.80 -14.43
C LEU A 302 1.25 -46.39 -15.12
N ASN A 303 0.82 -45.85 -16.27
CA ASN A 303 -0.29 -46.40 -17.04
C ASN A 303 0.02 -47.81 -17.56
N GLU A 304 1.25 -48.07 -18.00
CA GLU A 304 1.68 -49.39 -18.43
C GLU A 304 1.72 -50.39 -17.26
N LEU A 305 2.27 -49.98 -16.11
CA LEU A 305 2.25 -50.79 -14.89
C LEU A 305 0.82 -51.10 -14.44
N LEU A 306 -0.07 -50.12 -14.47
CA LEU A 306 -1.48 -50.32 -14.13
C LEU A 306 -2.17 -51.26 -15.12
N ALA A 307 -1.89 -51.13 -16.42
CA ALA A 307 -2.41 -52.04 -17.44
C ALA A 307 -1.89 -53.47 -17.22
N GLN A 308 -0.59 -53.64 -16.95
CA GLN A 308 0.00 -54.95 -16.61
C GLN A 308 -0.62 -55.53 -15.33
N LEU A 309 -0.92 -54.69 -14.33
CA LEU A 309 -1.55 -55.12 -13.09
C LEU A 309 -3.00 -55.54 -13.30
N VAL A 310 -3.73 -54.85 -14.18
CA VAL A 310 -5.08 -55.27 -14.62
C VAL A 310 -5.01 -56.60 -15.36
N SER A 311 -4.12 -56.75 -16.35
CA SER A 311 -3.97 -58.01 -17.09
C SER A 311 -3.50 -59.17 -16.20
N PHE A 312 -2.62 -58.90 -15.23
CA PHE A 312 -2.23 -59.89 -14.22
C PHE A 312 -3.40 -60.28 -13.32
N SER A 313 -4.21 -59.31 -12.88
CA SER A 313 -5.43 -59.55 -12.11
C SER A 313 -6.46 -60.36 -12.90
N GLU A 314 -6.63 -60.05 -14.18
CA GLU A 314 -7.48 -60.83 -15.10
C GLU A 314 -6.94 -62.25 -15.29
N ALA A 315 -5.64 -62.44 -15.44
CA ALA A 315 -5.02 -63.76 -15.52
C ALA A 315 -5.25 -64.57 -14.25
N LEU A 316 -5.11 -63.96 -13.07
CA LEU A 316 -5.43 -64.58 -11.78
C LEU A 316 -6.91 -64.96 -11.67
N ASN A 317 -7.81 -64.08 -12.09
CA ASN A 317 -9.26 -64.29 -11.97
C ASN A 317 -9.81 -65.24 -13.05
N SER A 318 -9.13 -65.36 -14.20
CA SER A 318 -9.55 -66.24 -15.31
C SER A 318 -9.43 -67.73 -15.01
N GLY A 319 -8.72 -68.12 -13.95
CA GLY A 319 -8.47 -69.51 -13.58
C GLY A 319 -7.55 -70.27 -14.56
N GLN A 320 -6.99 -69.60 -15.57
CA GLN A 320 -6.10 -70.21 -16.57
C GLN A 320 -4.63 -70.14 -16.12
N GLY A 321 -3.83 -71.12 -16.56
CA GLY A 321 -2.42 -71.25 -16.17
C GLY A 321 -2.19 -71.88 -14.79
N THR A 322 -0.93 -72.08 -14.40
CA THR A 322 -0.56 -72.79 -13.16
C THR A 322 -0.94 -72.02 -11.90
N LEU A 323 -0.85 -70.68 -11.91
CA LEU A 323 -1.26 -69.81 -10.80
C LEU A 323 -2.79 -69.72 -10.68
N GLY A 324 -3.51 -69.56 -11.80
CA GLY A 324 -4.97 -69.59 -11.80
C GLY A 324 -5.52 -70.92 -11.28
N LYS A 325 -4.92 -72.04 -11.71
CA LYS A 325 -5.21 -73.38 -11.17
C LYS A 325 -4.83 -73.49 -9.69
N LEU A 326 -3.69 -72.95 -9.24
CA LEU A 326 -3.32 -73.01 -7.83
C LEU A 326 -4.35 -72.31 -6.93
N VAL A 327 -4.94 -71.20 -7.39
CA VAL A 327 -5.91 -70.42 -6.62
C VAL A 327 -7.33 -70.98 -6.70
N HIS A 328 -7.72 -71.57 -7.83
CA HIS A 328 -9.11 -71.97 -8.10
C HIS A 328 -9.35 -73.49 -8.22
N ASP A 329 -8.31 -74.34 -8.18
CA ASP A 329 -8.46 -75.79 -8.35
C ASP A 329 -8.50 -76.52 -6.99
N ASP A 330 -9.67 -77.07 -6.66
CA ASP A 330 -9.91 -77.89 -5.47
C ASP A 330 -9.01 -79.14 -5.40
N ASP A 331 -8.51 -79.66 -6.53
CA ASP A 331 -7.58 -80.79 -6.54
C ASP A 331 -6.19 -80.41 -6.02
N VAL A 332 -5.76 -79.16 -6.24
CA VAL A 332 -4.46 -78.68 -5.75
C VAL A 332 -4.51 -78.51 -4.24
N TYR A 333 -5.58 -77.93 -3.71
CA TYR A 333 -5.82 -77.88 -2.26
C TYR A 333 -5.83 -79.28 -1.64
N ARG A 334 -6.52 -80.24 -2.26
CA ARG A 334 -6.52 -81.65 -1.80
C ARG A 334 -5.16 -82.35 -1.91
N LYS A 335 -4.29 -81.95 -2.84
CA LYS A 335 -2.92 -82.47 -2.93
C LYS A 335 -2.01 -81.85 -1.88
N ILE A 336 -2.17 -80.56 -1.59
CA ILE A 336 -1.45 -79.86 -0.52
C ILE A 336 -1.88 -80.41 0.84
N ASP A 337 -3.18 -80.58 1.07
CA ASP A 337 -3.71 -81.17 2.32
C ASP A 337 -3.19 -82.60 2.54
N ARG A 338 -3.16 -83.42 1.48
CA ARG A 338 -2.52 -84.75 1.55
C ARG A 338 -1.01 -84.67 1.82
N LEU A 339 -0.29 -83.71 1.25
CA LEU A 339 1.12 -83.49 1.54
C LEU A 339 1.35 -83.07 2.99
N VAL A 340 0.53 -82.15 3.51
CA VAL A 340 0.59 -81.71 4.91
C VAL A 340 0.25 -82.87 5.84
N THR A 341 -0.81 -83.62 5.56
CA THR A 341 -1.20 -84.80 6.34
C THR A 341 -0.09 -85.88 6.34
N ASN A 342 0.52 -86.14 5.17
CA ASN A 342 1.64 -87.09 5.08
C ASN A 342 2.89 -86.57 5.79
N ALA A 343 3.17 -85.26 5.73
CA ALA A 343 4.28 -84.63 6.44
C ALA A 343 4.03 -84.63 7.96
N GLU A 344 2.80 -84.46 8.41
CA GLU A 344 2.40 -84.61 9.82
C GLU A 344 2.49 -86.06 10.28
N ASP A 345 2.11 -87.04 9.46
CA ASP A 345 2.29 -88.46 9.78
C ASP A 345 3.79 -88.80 9.85
N LEU A 346 4.58 -88.30 8.90
CA LEU A 346 6.04 -88.42 8.93
C LEU A 346 6.62 -87.77 10.19
N SER A 347 6.20 -86.55 10.53
CA SER A 347 6.62 -85.84 11.73
C SER A 347 6.25 -86.62 12.99
N ARG A 348 5.05 -87.21 13.05
CA ARG A 348 4.62 -88.09 14.15
C ARG A 348 5.46 -89.36 14.24
N ARG A 349 5.84 -89.97 13.12
CA ARG A 349 6.76 -91.13 13.08
C ARG A 349 8.19 -90.77 13.45
N LEU A 350 8.63 -89.57 13.08
CA LEU A 350 9.96 -89.06 13.40
C LEU A 350 10.07 -88.57 14.84
N ARG A 351 8.96 -88.14 15.47
CA ARG A 351 8.97 -87.65 16.85
C ARG A 351 9.56 -88.64 17.88
N PRO A 352 9.16 -89.92 17.94
CA PRO A 352 9.81 -90.87 18.83
C PRO A 352 11.28 -91.10 18.49
N ILE A 353 11.67 -91.05 17.20
CA ILE A 353 13.09 -91.15 16.80
C ILE A 353 13.88 -89.95 17.30
N VAL A 354 13.33 -88.74 17.19
CA VAL A 354 13.95 -87.51 17.69
C VAL A 354 14.01 -87.49 19.21
N ASP A 355 12.97 -87.98 19.90
CA ASP A 355 12.94 -88.13 21.35
C ASP A 355 13.92 -89.20 21.83
N ASP A 356 14.09 -90.30 21.09
CA ASP A 356 15.09 -91.34 21.35
C ASP A 356 16.50 -90.80 21.14
N VAL A 357 16.74 -90.05 20.07
CA VAL A 357 18.02 -89.36 19.83
C VAL A 357 18.29 -88.33 20.92
N ARG A 358 17.29 -87.59 21.37
CA ARG A 358 17.42 -86.64 22.48
C ARG A 358 17.68 -87.38 23.78
N THR A 359 17.01 -88.48 24.06
CA THR A 359 17.24 -89.32 25.26
C THR A 359 18.63 -89.96 25.23
N PHE A 360 19.08 -90.40 24.07
CA PHE A 360 20.46 -90.89 23.85
C PHE A 360 21.46 -89.76 24.09
N THR A 361 21.20 -88.57 23.56
CA THR A 361 22.04 -87.37 23.75
C THR A 361 22.05 -86.94 25.22
N ASP A 362 20.93 -87.02 25.93
CA ASP A 362 20.82 -86.67 27.35
C ASP A 362 21.52 -87.71 28.24
N LYS A 363 21.42 -89.01 27.89
CA LYS A 363 22.24 -90.08 28.53
C LYS A 363 23.74 -89.84 28.31
N ILE A 364 24.15 -89.46 27.10
CA ILE A 364 25.53 -89.11 26.78
C ILE A 364 25.99 -87.87 27.56
N ALA A 365 25.15 -86.83 27.65
CA ALA A 365 25.50 -85.60 28.31
C ALA A 365 25.59 -85.77 29.84
N ARG A 366 24.73 -86.62 30.41
CA ARG A 366 24.64 -86.83 31.86
C ARG A 366 25.65 -87.85 32.38
N ASP A 367 26.04 -88.82 31.57
CA ASP A 367 27.15 -89.74 31.87
C ASP A 367 28.00 -90.03 30.62
N PRO A 368 28.87 -89.09 30.20
CA PRO A 368 29.70 -89.25 29.01
C PRO A 368 30.74 -90.36 29.14
N ARG A 369 30.92 -90.94 30.33
CA ARG A 369 31.88 -92.02 30.58
C ARG A 369 31.40 -93.39 30.07
N GLN A 370 30.15 -93.48 29.63
CA GLN A 370 29.62 -94.69 28.95
C GLN A 370 29.93 -94.73 27.46
N LEU A 371 30.34 -93.60 26.85
CA LEU A 371 30.89 -93.58 25.49
C LEU A 371 32.38 -93.91 25.54
N GLY A 372 32.70 -95.20 25.52
CA GLY A 372 34.07 -95.71 25.55
C GLY A 372 34.89 -95.38 24.30
N LEU A 373 35.27 -94.12 24.09
CA LEU A 373 36.16 -93.69 23.01
C LEU A 373 37.29 -92.81 23.56
N LYS A 374 38.21 -93.44 24.30
CA LYS A 374 39.56 -92.93 24.55
C LYS A 374 40.41 -93.25 23.32
N GLY A 375 40.80 -92.24 22.55
CA GLY A 375 41.93 -92.35 21.63
C GLY A 375 41.59 -92.03 20.18
N ALA A 376 41.78 -90.77 19.80
CA ALA A 376 42.34 -90.33 18.52
C ALA A 376 42.15 -88.81 18.41
N MET A 377 43.23 -88.05 18.56
CA MET A 377 43.54 -86.87 17.75
C MET A 377 44.83 -86.25 18.31
N ASP A 378 45.94 -86.62 17.68
CA ASP A 378 47.24 -85.94 17.77
C ASP A 378 47.51 -85.35 16.37
N PRO A 379 47.87 -84.06 16.20
CA PRO A 379 48.00 -83.44 14.88
C PRO A 379 49.47 -83.35 14.45
N ARG A 380 49.80 -83.83 13.24
CA ARG A 380 51.01 -83.38 12.50
C ARG A 380 50.77 -83.25 10.99
N PRO A 381 51.49 -82.35 10.29
CA PRO A 381 51.10 -81.82 8.97
C PRO A 381 52.05 -82.21 7.82
N GLY A 382 51.59 -82.04 6.58
CA GLY A 382 52.37 -82.06 5.33
C GLY A 382 51.47 -82.48 4.17
N GLY A 383 51.47 -81.90 2.97
CA GLY A 383 52.24 -80.82 2.37
C GLY A 383 51.73 -80.65 0.93
N PHE A 384 51.91 -79.43 0.40
CA PHE A 384 51.77 -78.92 -0.97
C PHE A 384 51.58 -79.90 -2.15
N LYS A 385 50.75 -79.48 -3.12
CA LYS A 385 51.20 -79.20 -4.51
C LYS A 385 50.22 -78.30 -5.27
N THR A 386 50.81 -77.34 -5.96
CA THR A 386 50.26 -76.35 -6.89
C THR A 386 50.05 -76.95 -8.29
N GLY A 387 49.18 -76.32 -9.10
CA GLY A 387 49.02 -76.63 -10.52
C GLY A 387 47.98 -75.75 -11.19
N VAL A 388 48.42 -74.63 -11.75
CA VAL A 388 47.71 -73.80 -12.75
C VAL A 388 48.01 -74.39 -14.13
N GLN A 389 47.06 -74.39 -15.08
CA GLN A 389 47.37 -74.15 -16.50
C GLN A 389 46.11 -73.88 -17.36
N TRP A 390 46.19 -72.73 -18.05
CA TRP A 390 45.54 -72.21 -19.27
C TRP A 390 44.04 -71.99 -19.33
#